data_AF-A0A2S4ZWZ1-F1
#
_entry.id   AF-A0A2S4ZWZ1-F1
#
_cell.length_a   1.000
_cell.length_b   1.000
_cell.length_c   1.000
_cell.angle_alpha   90.00
_cell.angle_beta   90.00
_cell.angle_gamma   90.00
#
_symmetry.space_group_name_H-M   'P 1'
#
loop_
_entity.id
_entity.type
_entity.pdbx_description
1 polymer ?
#
loop_
_entity_poly.entity_id
_entity_poly.type
_entity_poly.pdbx_seq_one_letter_code
_entity_poly.pdbx_strand_id
1 'polypeptide(L)'
;MERRTIPASDALALIEREESHFWDHKSAQSKGTVIQKIAAGLANSDGGEFIVGIEDKGKQAVGLDRWQGYGSIEDATIVLEALARDIEPPVPYSI
;
A
#
# COMPACT_ATOMS: atom_id res chain seq x y z
N MET A 1 6.32 3.20 13.58
CA MET A 1 7.29 2.64 12.61
C MET A 1 7.87 1.39 13.21
N GLU A 2 7.14 0.30 13.05
CA GLU A 2 7.64 -1.03 13.37
C GLU A 2 8.16 -1.66 12.08
N ARG A 3 9.44 -2.08 12.06
CA ARG A 3 9.99 -2.78 10.90
C ARG A 3 9.85 -4.27 11.14
N ARG A 4 9.08 -4.92 10.29
CA ARG A 4 8.97 -6.38 10.26
C ARG A 4 9.59 -6.94 9.00
N THR A 5 10.35 -8.01 9.13
CA THR A 5 10.77 -8.85 8.02
C THR A 5 9.80 -10.03 7.94
N ILE A 6 9.19 -10.22 6.77
CA ILE A 6 8.29 -11.35 6.52
C ILE A 6 8.99 -12.38 5.62
N PRO A 7 8.71 -13.68 5.78
CA PRO A 7 9.22 -14.69 4.86
C PRO A 7 8.47 -14.62 3.52
N ALA A 8 9.09 -15.20 2.48
CA ALA A 8 8.55 -15.20 1.13
C ALA A 8 7.15 -15.84 1.02
N SER A 9 6.84 -16.84 1.87
CA SER A 9 5.52 -17.46 1.93
C SER A 9 4.42 -16.51 2.38
N ASP A 10 4.71 -15.66 3.38
CA ASP A 10 3.76 -14.63 3.84
C ASP A 10 3.62 -13.52 2.80
N ALA A 11 4.71 -13.13 2.14
CA ALA A 11 4.66 -12.18 1.03
C ALA A 11 3.77 -12.70 -0.11
N LEU A 12 3.90 -13.99 -0.47
CA LEU A 12 3.02 -14.63 -1.46
C LEU A 12 1.56 -14.61 -1.01
N ALA A 13 1.27 -14.95 0.25
CA ALA A 13 -0.09 -14.91 0.79
C ALA A 13 -0.71 -13.50 0.71
N LEU A 14 0.09 -12.45 0.95
CA LEU A 14 -0.35 -11.06 0.78
C LEU A 14 -0.62 -10.71 -0.69
N ILE A 15 0.27 -11.11 -1.60
CA ILE A 15 0.13 -10.85 -3.06
C ILE A 15 -1.10 -11.58 -3.64
N GLU A 16 -1.36 -12.79 -3.17
CA GLU A 16 -2.46 -13.64 -3.64
C GLU A 16 -3.81 -13.25 -3.01
N ARG A 17 -3.80 -12.57 -1.86
CA ARG A 17 -5.01 -12.07 -1.20
C ARG A 17 -5.83 -11.25 -2.19
N GLU A 18 -7.12 -11.58 -2.30
CA GLU A 18 -8.03 -10.86 -3.17
C GLU A 18 -8.34 -9.46 -2.63
N GLU A 19 -8.31 -8.47 -3.51
CA GLU A 19 -8.66 -7.09 -3.15
C GLU A 19 -10.15 -7.03 -2.80
N SER A 20 -10.45 -6.27 -1.76
CA SER A 20 -11.78 -6.15 -1.18
C SER A 20 -12.03 -4.72 -0.72
N HIS A 21 -13.20 -4.46 -0.16
CA HIS A 21 -13.53 -3.14 0.39
C HIS A 21 -12.57 -2.66 1.49
N PHE A 22 -11.87 -3.58 2.16
CA PHE A 22 -10.98 -3.30 3.29
C PHE A 22 -9.51 -3.67 3.01
N TRP A 23 -9.20 -4.17 1.81
CA TRP A 23 -7.86 -4.63 1.44
C TRP A 23 -7.56 -4.26 0.00
N ASP A 24 -6.52 -3.48 -0.21
CA ASP A 24 -6.19 -2.96 -1.55
C ASP A 24 -4.67 -3.02 -1.81
N HIS A 25 -4.29 -3.27 -3.07
CA HIS A 25 -2.91 -3.24 -3.51
C HIS A 25 -2.63 -1.99 -4.36
N LYS A 26 -1.51 -1.35 -4.09
CA LYS A 26 -1.02 -0.22 -4.88
C LYS A 26 0.41 -0.45 -5.32
N SER A 27 0.68 -0.10 -6.57
CA SER A 27 2.04 -0.05 -7.10
C SER A 27 2.87 1.01 -6.37
N ALA A 28 4.17 0.79 -6.22
CA ALA A 28 5.10 1.82 -5.75
C ALA A 28 5.16 3.05 -6.68
N GLN A 29 4.74 2.91 -7.93
CA GLN A 29 4.63 4.01 -8.90
C GLN A 29 3.34 4.82 -8.75
N SER A 30 2.47 4.47 -7.80
CA SER A 30 1.24 5.20 -7.54
C SER A 30 1.55 6.63 -7.09
N LYS A 31 0.86 7.60 -7.69
CA LYS A 31 1.00 9.01 -7.29
C LYS A 31 0.38 9.23 -5.92
N GLY A 32 0.87 10.24 -5.19
CA GLY A 32 0.33 10.64 -3.89
C GLY A 32 -1.20 10.85 -3.90
N THR A 33 -1.76 11.38 -4.97
CA THR A 33 -3.22 11.55 -5.12
C THR A 33 -4.01 10.24 -5.10
N VAL A 34 -3.41 9.14 -5.60
CA VAL A 34 -4.01 7.81 -5.53
C VAL A 34 -3.99 7.30 -4.10
N ILE A 35 -2.88 7.49 -3.40
CA ILE A 35 -2.72 7.13 -1.99
C ILE A 35 -3.72 7.90 -1.11
N GLN A 36 -3.85 9.21 -1.34
CA GLN A 36 -4.82 10.05 -0.64
C GLN A 36 -6.24 9.53 -0.82
N LYS A 37 -6.61 9.18 -2.05
CA LYS A 37 -7.96 8.70 -2.37
C LYS A 37 -8.29 7.39 -1.67
N ILE A 38 -7.37 6.41 -1.68
CA ILE A 38 -7.61 5.12 -1.01
C ILE A 38 -7.65 5.31 0.52
N ALA A 39 -6.71 6.08 1.07
CA ALA A 39 -6.67 6.34 2.51
C ALA A 39 -7.93 7.06 3.01
N ALA A 40 -8.37 8.10 2.31
CA ALA A 40 -9.62 8.80 2.64
C ALA A 40 -10.85 7.90 2.46
N GLY A 41 -10.86 7.04 1.44
CA GLY A 41 -11.96 6.09 1.19
C GLY A 41 -12.10 5.08 2.34
N LEU A 42 -10.99 4.50 2.78
CA LEU A 42 -10.95 3.56 3.90
C LEU A 42 -11.31 4.26 5.22
N ALA A 43 -10.76 5.46 5.47
CA ALA A 43 -11.03 6.23 6.68
C ALA A 43 -12.48 6.69 6.84
N ASN A 44 -13.18 6.93 5.72
CA ASN A 44 -14.61 7.28 5.72
C ASN A 44 -15.56 6.07 5.73
N SER A 45 -15.01 4.86 5.59
CA SER A 45 -15.75 3.59 5.68
C SER A 45 -15.46 2.92 7.03
N ASP A 46 -15.63 1.60 7.16
CA ASP A 46 -15.26 0.85 8.38
C ASP A 46 -13.74 0.69 8.61
N GLY A 47 -12.90 1.52 7.99
CA GLY A 47 -11.45 1.39 8.00
C GLY A 47 -10.93 0.39 6.97
N GLY A 48 -9.68 -0.05 7.13
CA GLY A 48 -9.08 -1.07 6.27
C GLY A 48 -7.57 -0.90 6.16
N GLU A 49 -6.98 -1.71 5.28
CA GLU A 49 -5.55 -1.79 5.09
C GLU A 49 -5.23 -1.77 3.59
N PHE A 50 -4.08 -1.22 3.23
CA PHE A 50 -3.56 -1.31 1.87
C PHE A 50 -2.05 -1.45 1.90
N ILE A 51 -1.49 -2.11 0.90
CA ILE A 51 -0.04 -2.24 0.72
C ILE A 51 0.39 -1.45 -0.51
N VAL A 52 1.42 -0.63 -0.35
CA VAL A 52 2.12 0.02 -1.46
C VAL A 52 3.39 -0.75 -1.79
N GLY A 53 3.60 -1.04 -3.07
CA GLY A 53 4.70 -1.87 -3.57
C GLY A 53 4.27 -3.24 -4.11
N ILE A 54 2.97 -3.47 -4.29
CA ILE A 54 2.45 -4.65 -4.96
C ILE A 54 1.83 -4.20 -6.29
N GLU A 55 2.41 -4.65 -7.40
CA GLU A 55 1.87 -4.41 -8.74
C GLU A 55 0.52 -5.10 -8.93
N ASP A 56 -0.37 -4.52 -9.74
CA ASP A 56 -1.68 -5.09 -10.05
C ASP A 56 -1.56 -6.49 -10.73
N LYS A 57 -2.66 -7.25 -10.77
CA LYS A 57 -2.70 -8.57 -11.43
C LYS A 57 -2.63 -8.38 -12.95
N GLY A 58 -1.41 -8.23 -13.48
CA GLY A 58 -1.13 -8.10 -14.90
C GLY A 58 -0.60 -9.38 -15.55
N LYS A 59 -0.50 -9.39 -16.89
CA LYS A 59 0.07 -10.52 -17.66
C LYS A 59 1.59 -10.70 -17.50
N GLN A 60 2.30 -9.72 -16.97
CA GLN A 60 3.77 -9.66 -16.99
C GLN A 60 4.44 -9.98 -15.65
N ALA A 61 3.76 -9.83 -14.51
CA ALA A 61 4.31 -10.09 -13.19
C ALA A 61 3.40 -11.06 -12.42
N VAL A 62 3.96 -12.19 -11.97
CA VAL A 62 3.24 -13.25 -11.25
C VAL A 62 3.96 -13.59 -9.95
N GLY A 63 3.21 -13.97 -8.91
CA GLY A 63 3.79 -14.30 -7.61
C GLY A 63 4.68 -13.18 -7.06
N LEU A 64 5.87 -13.53 -6.59
CA LEU A 64 6.82 -12.58 -5.98
C LEU A 64 7.32 -11.48 -6.92
N ASP A 65 7.26 -11.66 -8.25
CA ASP A 65 7.64 -10.60 -9.20
C ASP A 65 6.73 -9.36 -9.09
N ARG A 66 5.53 -9.50 -8.52
CA ARG A 66 4.64 -8.38 -8.23
C ARG A 66 5.10 -7.54 -7.04
N TRP A 67 6.00 -8.04 -6.19
CA TRP A 67 6.54 -7.29 -5.05
C TRP A 67 7.61 -6.30 -5.53
N GLN A 68 7.16 -5.14 -5.99
CA GLN A 68 7.98 -4.03 -6.48
C GLN A 68 7.89 -2.85 -5.49
N GLY A 69 8.34 -3.09 -4.27
CA GLY A 69 8.37 -2.10 -3.20
C GLY A 69 9.49 -1.07 -3.36
N TYR A 70 9.58 -0.17 -2.39
CA TYR A 70 10.64 0.83 -2.30
C TYR A 70 11.95 0.22 -1.79
N GLY A 71 13.09 0.75 -2.25
CA GLY A 71 14.42 0.32 -1.81
C GLY A 71 14.80 0.83 -0.42
N SER A 72 14.27 2.00 -0.04
CA SER A 72 14.42 2.61 1.28
C SER A 72 13.11 3.25 1.75
N ILE A 73 13.05 3.69 3.01
CA ILE A 73 11.86 4.40 3.51
C ILE A 73 11.79 5.83 2.97
N GLU A 74 12.94 6.44 2.65
CA GLU A 74 13.05 7.73 1.99
C GLU A 74 12.43 7.71 0.58
N ASP A 75 12.55 6.60 -0.15
CA ASP A 75 11.87 6.45 -1.44
C ASP A 75 10.33 6.42 -1.28
N ALA A 76 9.83 6.05 -0.10
CA ALA A 76 8.41 6.03 0.23
C ALA A 76 7.89 7.38 0.77
N THR A 77 8.70 8.46 0.78
CA THR A 77 8.29 9.78 1.29
C THR A 77 7.01 10.29 0.64
N ILE A 78 6.78 10.01 -0.65
CA ILE A 78 5.54 10.38 -1.34
C ILE A 78 4.28 9.80 -0.68
N VAL A 79 4.37 8.57 -0.14
CA VAL A 79 3.26 7.90 0.56
C VAL A 79 3.06 8.55 1.93
N LEU A 80 4.15 8.84 2.64
CA LEU A 80 4.10 9.47 3.96
C LEU A 80 3.54 10.90 3.89
N GLU A 81 3.98 11.71 2.92
CA GLU A 81 3.44 13.06 2.69
C GLU A 81 1.96 13.00 2.31
N ALA A 82 1.59 12.07 1.43
CA ALA A 82 0.21 11.86 1.03
C ALA A 82 -0.71 11.55 2.21
N LEU A 83 -0.27 10.76 3.19
CA LEU A 83 -1.08 10.40 4.36
C LEU A 83 -1.09 11.47 5.45
N ALA A 84 0.05 12.10 5.71
CA ALA A 84 0.23 12.97 6.88
C ALA A 84 -0.06 14.45 6.61
N ARG A 85 0.24 14.94 5.40
CA ARG A 85 0.16 16.36 5.07
C ARG A 85 -0.97 16.68 4.11
N ASP A 86 -1.15 15.85 3.08
CA ASP A 86 -1.96 16.24 1.93
C ASP A 86 -3.44 15.83 2.04
N ILE A 87 -3.85 15.06 3.06
CA ILE A 87 -5.26 14.77 3.37
C ILE A 87 -5.72 15.67 4.52
N GLU A 88 -6.88 16.32 4.35
CA GLU A 88 -7.52 17.15 5.36
C GLU A 88 -8.94 16.65 5.68
N PRO A 89 -9.26 16.30 6.95
CA PRO A 89 -8.33 16.18 8.09
C PRO A 89 -7.35 15.00 7.92
N PRO A 90 -6.18 15.02 8.59
CA PRO A 90 -5.21 13.94 8.49
C PRO A 90 -5.82 12.61 8.95
N VAL A 91 -5.62 11.56 8.15
CA VAL A 91 -6.13 10.21 8.42
C VAL A 91 -5.23 9.56 9.48
N PRO A 92 -5.77 8.97 10.57
CA PRO A 92 -4.96 8.18 11.48
C PRO A 92 -4.48 6.92 10.76
N TYR A 93 -3.15 6.74 10.66
CA TYR A 93 -2.53 5.57 10.02
C TYR A 93 -1.50 4.91 10.94
N SER A 94 -1.24 3.63 10.71
CA SER A 94 -0.17 2.86 11.37
C SER A 94 0.69 2.20 10.31
N ILE A 95 2.02 2.29 10.49
CA ILE A 95 3.06 1.77 9.60
C ILE A 95 4.11 0.95 10.35
#